data_AF-A0A4C1W5A3-F1
#
_entry.id   AF-A0A4C1W5A3-F1
#
_cell.length_a   1.000
_cell.length_b   1.000
_cell.length_c   1.000
_cell.angle_alpha   90.00
_cell.angle_beta   90.00
_cell.angle_gamma   90.00
#
_symmetry.space_group_name_H-M   'P 1'
#
loop_
_entity.id
_entity.type
_entity.pdbx_description
1 polymer ?
#
loop_
_entity_poly.entity_id
_entity_poly.type
_entity_poly.pdbx_seq_one_letter_code
_entity_poly.pdbx_strand_id
1 'polypeptide(L)'
;MSITLEKMDTPTLNKLPNDIESTNGIDNVIDALTSHITTVVRNSLRKVPVNSDHQKLPADVCKLLRAKNATLRCVSAYTTPVNRSHARVFQRKVRARVWKVHNDNWSALIEEITPTHKDYW
;
A
#
# COMPACT_ATOMS: atom_id res chain seq x y z
N MET A 1 -18.48 2.15 0.77
CA MET A 1 -18.20 2.62 -0.61
C MET A 1 -17.79 1.45 -1.49
N SER A 2 -18.69 0.95 -2.33
CA SER A 2 -18.39 -0.11 -3.30
C SER A 2 -17.61 0.49 -4.47
N ILE A 3 -16.36 0.10 -4.63
CA ILE A 3 -15.60 0.36 -5.85
C ILE A 3 -16.24 -0.46 -6.98
N THR A 4 -17.19 0.15 -7.67
CA THR A 4 -17.54 -0.26 -9.03
C THR A 4 -16.28 -0.08 -9.86
N LEU A 5 -15.65 -1.18 -10.27
CA LEU A 5 -14.70 -1.20 -11.37
C LEU A 5 -15.47 -0.65 -12.57
N GLU A 6 -15.35 0.66 -12.80
CA GLU A 6 -15.70 1.24 -14.09
C GLU A 6 -15.04 0.36 -15.13
N LYS A 7 -15.89 -0.26 -15.94
CA LYS A 7 -15.52 -1.03 -17.11
C LYS A 7 -14.70 -0.09 -17.97
N MET A 8 -13.39 -0.12 -17.79
CA MET A 8 -12.45 0.64 -18.60
C MET A 8 -12.80 0.32 -20.03
N ASP A 9 -13.29 1.33 -20.75
CA ASP A 9 -13.60 1.19 -22.15
C ASP A 9 -12.39 0.55 -22.82
N THR A 10 -12.65 -0.54 -23.54
CA THR A 10 -11.72 -1.18 -24.47
C THR A 10 -12.00 -0.67 -25.88
N PRO A 11 -11.81 0.63 -26.23
CA PRO A 11 -12.17 1.08 -27.57
C PRO A 11 -11.05 0.81 -28.58
N THR A 12 -9.83 0.45 -28.16
CA THR A 12 -8.66 0.53 -29.05
C THR A 12 -8.08 -0.81 -29.48
N LEU A 13 -8.30 -1.91 -28.75
CA LEU A 13 -7.78 -3.23 -29.15
C LEU A 13 -8.68 -3.96 -30.17
N ASN A 14 -9.97 -3.62 -30.24
CA ASN A 14 -10.91 -4.24 -31.19
C ASN A 14 -10.70 -3.81 -32.65
N LYS A 15 -9.79 -2.86 -32.89
CA LYS A 15 -9.43 -2.38 -34.24
C LYS A 15 -8.14 -3.03 -34.78
N LEU A 16 -7.51 -3.91 -33.99
CA LEU A 16 -6.35 -4.65 -34.48
C LEU A 16 -6.82 -5.67 -35.52
N PRO A 17 -6.27 -5.64 -36.75
CA PRO A 17 -6.58 -6.66 -37.73
C PRO A 17 -6.12 -8.02 -37.21
N ASN A 18 -7.00 -9.03 -37.32
CA ASN A 18 -6.72 -10.39 -36.86
C ASN A 18 -5.60 -11.07 -37.68
N ASP A 19 -5.35 -10.59 -38.90
CA ASP A 19 -4.34 -11.11 -39.82
C ASP A 19 -3.31 -10.02 -40.16
N ILE A 20 -2.05 -10.27 -39.82
CA ILE A 20 -0.91 -9.38 -40.12
C ILE A 20 -0.23 -9.90 -41.39
N GLU A 21 -0.82 -9.63 -42.55
CA GLU A 21 -0.34 -10.14 -43.84
C GLU A 21 0.81 -9.31 -44.44
N SER A 22 1.05 -8.09 -43.93
CA SER A 22 2.05 -7.17 -44.48
C SER A 22 2.94 -6.53 -43.41
N THR A 23 4.19 -6.21 -43.79
CA THR A 23 5.16 -5.50 -42.93
C THR A 23 4.64 -4.15 -42.43
N ASN A 24 3.91 -3.41 -43.28
CA ASN A 24 3.24 -2.17 -42.89
C ASN A 24 2.14 -2.42 -41.83
N GLY A 25 1.53 -3.61 -41.81
CA GLY A 25 0.61 -4.04 -40.76
C GLY A 25 1.32 -4.23 -39.42
N ILE A 26 2.55 -4.74 -39.41
CA ILE A 26 3.35 -4.92 -38.19
C ILE A 26 3.63 -3.56 -37.53
N ASP A 27 4.11 -2.59 -38.30
CA ASP A 27 4.44 -1.25 -37.79
C ASP A 27 3.20 -0.56 -37.18
N ASN A 28 2.06 -0.63 -37.87
CA ASN A 28 0.81 -0.07 -37.39
C ASN A 28 0.31 -0.73 -36.09
N VAL A 29 0.49 -2.05 -35.95
CA VAL A 29 0.13 -2.80 -34.73
C VAL A 29 1.04 -2.40 -33.57
N ILE A 30 2.35 -2.26 -33.82
CA ILE A 30 3.33 -1.80 -32.82
C ILE A 30 2.98 -0.39 -32.34
N ASP A 31 2.64 0.53 -33.24
CA ASP A 31 2.27 1.91 -32.89
C ASP A 31 0.97 1.96 -32.08
N ALA A 32 -0.03 1.16 -32.46
CA ALA A 32 -1.30 1.06 -31.74
C ALA A 32 -1.12 0.50 -30.32
N LEU A 33 -0.33 -0.57 -30.19
CA LEU A 33 -0.02 -1.18 -28.89
C LEU A 33 0.78 -0.21 -28.01
N THR A 34 1.78 0.46 -28.57
CA THR A 34 2.61 1.45 -27.86
C THR A 34 1.76 2.63 -27.36
N SER A 35 0.85 3.14 -28.18
CA SER A 35 -0.07 4.21 -27.79
C SER A 35 -1.02 3.77 -26.67
N HIS A 36 -1.50 2.54 -26.71
CA HIS A 36 -2.36 1.99 -25.66
C HIS A 36 -1.61 1.80 -24.34
N ILE A 37 -0.44 1.17 -24.36
CA ILE A 37 0.41 1.01 -23.18
C ILE A 37 0.73 2.37 -22.57
N THR A 38 1.11 3.36 -23.39
CA THR A 38 1.40 4.72 -22.92
C THR A 38 0.18 5.36 -22.22
N THR A 39 -1.03 5.13 -22.76
CA THR A 39 -2.27 5.63 -22.16
C THR A 39 -2.61 4.91 -20.85
N VAL A 40 -2.49 3.59 -20.81
CA VAL A 40 -2.74 2.79 -19.60
C VAL A 40 -1.71 3.15 -18.52
N VAL A 41 -0.43 3.28 -18.86
CA VAL A 41 0.63 3.71 -17.94
C VAL A 41 0.34 5.11 -17.42
N ARG A 42 -0.03 6.06 -18.28
CA ARG A 42 -0.39 7.43 -17.87
C ARG A 42 -1.61 7.47 -16.94
N ASN A 43 -2.63 6.66 -17.20
CA ASN A 43 -3.85 6.58 -16.38
C ASN A 43 -3.60 5.84 -15.05
N SER A 44 -2.70 4.85 -15.05
CA SER A 44 -2.29 4.10 -13.86
C SER A 44 -1.16 4.77 -13.07
N LEU A 45 -0.54 5.81 -13.63
CA LEU A 45 0.34 6.73 -12.91
C LEU A 45 -0.50 7.51 -11.89
N ARG A 46 -0.77 6.84 -10.78
CA ARG A 46 -1.29 7.45 -9.57
C ARG A 46 -0.27 8.51 -9.17
N LYS A 47 -0.63 9.79 -9.26
CA LYS A 47 0.12 10.84 -8.56
C LYS A 47 0.04 10.49 -7.07
N VAL A 48 1.06 9.80 -6.58
CA VAL A 48 1.25 9.64 -5.14
C VAL A 48 1.39 11.06 -4.61
N PRO A 49 0.46 11.54 -3.76
CA PRO A 49 0.61 12.85 -3.17
C PRO A 49 2.00 12.91 -2.54
N VAL A 50 2.81 13.91 -2.92
CA VAL A 50 4.14 14.15 -2.31
C VAL A 50 3.99 14.38 -0.79
N ASN A 51 2.79 14.79 -0.39
CA ASN A 51 2.25 14.83 0.95
C ASN A 51 1.47 13.55 1.29
N SER A 52 1.99 12.35 0.97
CA SER A 52 1.67 11.20 1.82
C SER A 52 2.22 11.61 3.16
N ASP A 53 1.39 12.23 4.00
CA ASP A 53 1.70 12.53 5.37
C ASP A 53 2.19 11.21 5.92
N HIS A 54 3.52 11.07 6.04
CA HIS A 54 4.13 9.87 6.57
C HIS A 54 3.53 9.76 7.96
N GLN A 55 2.51 8.91 8.07
CA GLN A 55 1.54 8.98 9.14
C GLN A 55 2.34 8.96 10.44
N LYS A 56 2.47 10.13 11.06
CA LYS A 56 3.48 10.32 12.11
C LYS A 56 3.04 9.39 13.22
N LEU A 57 3.86 8.37 13.48
CA LEU A 57 3.55 7.41 14.53
C LEU A 57 3.28 8.18 15.82
N PRO A 58 2.22 7.83 16.57
CA PRO A 58 1.91 8.44 17.84
C PRO A 58 3.16 8.57 18.73
N ALA A 59 3.26 9.68 19.47
CA ALA A 59 4.48 10.05 20.19
C ALA A 59 4.92 8.98 21.21
N ASP A 60 3.97 8.26 21.79
CA ASP A 60 4.18 7.13 22.69
C ASP A 60 4.80 5.91 21.96
N VAL A 61 4.36 5.60 20.74
CA VAL A 61 4.94 4.55 19.89
C VAL A 61 6.37 4.93 19.49
N CYS A 62 6.60 6.19 19.13
CA CYS A 62 7.94 6.69 18.84
C CYS A 62 8.89 6.55 20.05
N LYS A 63 8.44 6.93 21.25
CA LYS A 63 9.21 6.74 22.49
C LYS A 63 9.49 5.26 22.76
N LEU A 64 8.51 4.40 22.55
CA LEU A 64 8.65 2.96 22.74
C LEU A 64 9.65 2.32 21.76
N LEU A 65 9.64 2.75 20.49
CA LEU A 65 10.62 2.31 19.49
C LEU A 65 12.05 2.76 19.84
N ARG A 66 12.21 3.98 20.34
CA ARG A 66 13.51 4.47 20.84
C ARG A 66 14.01 3.64 22.02
N ALA A 67 13.14 3.38 23.00
CA ALA A 67 13.47 2.51 24.13
C ALA A 67 13.86 1.09 23.67
N LYS A 68 13.14 0.53 22.69
CA LYS A 68 13.50 -0.75 22.06
C LYS A 68 14.92 -0.75 21.52
N ASN A 69 15.26 0.25 20.72
CA ASN A 69 16.54 0.31 20.06
C ASN A 69 17.69 0.53 21.07
N ALA A 70 17.46 1.32 22.13
CA ALA A 70 18.41 1.48 23.22
C ALA A 70 18.66 0.14 23.96
N THR A 71 17.60 -0.56 24.36
CA THR A 71 17.71 -1.86 25.05
C THR A 71 18.40 -2.90 24.19
N LEU A 72 18.08 -2.98 22.88
CA LEU A 72 18.73 -3.94 21.99
C LEU A 72 20.23 -3.68 21.83
N ARG A 73 20.65 -2.41 21.76
CA ARG A 73 22.07 -2.04 21.74
C ARG A 73 22.79 -2.44 23.03
N CYS A 74 22.16 -2.26 24.20
CA CYS A 74 22.72 -2.72 25.47
C CYS A 74 22.82 -4.25 25.55
N VAL A 75 21.79 -4.97 25.10
CA VAL A 75 21.76 -6.44 25.14
C VAL A 75 22.80 -7.04 24.19
N SER A 76 23.05 -6.43 23.04
CA SER A 76 24.11 -6.91 22.13
C SER A 76 25.51 -6.79 22.72
N ALA A 77 25.76 -5.77 23.56
CA ALA A 77 27.05 -5.58 24.22
C ALA A 77 27.34 -6.65 25.28
N TYR A 78 26.31 -7.20 25.93
CA TYR A 78 26.42 -8.22 26.98
C TYR A 78 25.45 -9.36 26.71
N THR A 79 25.83 -10.22 25.76
CA THR A 79 24.96 -11.29 25.23
C THR A 79 24.90 -12.47 26.20
N THR A 80 24.05 -12.37 27.23
CA THR A 80 23.72 -13.48 28.14
C THR A 80 22.35 -14.11 27.79
N PRO A 81 22.12 -15.39 28.09
CA PRO A 81 20.82 -16.05 27.85
C PRO A 81 19.64 -15.34 28.51
N VAL A 82 19.86 -14.82 29.73
CA VAL A 82 18.86 -14.05 30.50
C VAL A 82 18.53 -12.74 29.78
N ASN A 83 19.52 -11.98 29.33
CA ASN A 83 19.31 -10.72 28.61
C ASN A 83 18.58 -10.93 27.28
N ARG A 84 18.88 -12.05 26.59
CA ARG A 84 18.17 -12.44 25.36
C ARG A 84 16.69 -12.74 25.61
N SER A 85 16.36 -13.40 26.72
CA SER A 85 14.97 -13.65 27.13
C SER A 85 14.21 -12.34 27.37
N HIS A 86 14.79 -11.42 28.14
CA HIS A 86 14.19 -10.11 28.42
C HIS A 86 13.97 -9.28 27.15
N ALA A 87 14.93 -9.29 26.22
CA ALA A 87 14.80 -8.62 24.93
C ALA A 87 13.62 -9.16 24.11
N ARG A 88 13.41 -10.49 24.08
CA ARG A 88 12.28 -11.12 23.37
C ARG A 88 10.93 -10.72 23.98
N VAL A 89 10.82 -10.70 25.31
CA VAL A 89 9.61 -10.24 26.02
C VAL A 89 9.30 -8.79 25.66
N PHE A 90 10.32 -7.93 25.68
CA PHE A 90 10.17 -6.53 25.32
C PHE A 90 9.73 -6.36 23.86
N GLN A 91 10.38 -7.05 22.90
CA GLN A 91 10.01 -7.02 21.48
C GLN A 91 8.55 -7.43 21.25
N ARG A 92 8.06 -8.47 21.93
CA ARG A 92 6.65 -8.89 21.85
C ARG A 92 5.69 -7.80 22.32
N LYS A 93 6.00 -7.12 23.43
CA LYS A 93 5.20 -6.01 23.94
C LYS A 93 5.16 -4.82 22.97
N VAL A 94 6.30 -4.46 22.37
CA VAL A 94 6.34 -3.41 21.35
C VAL A 94 5.49 -3.81 20.15
N ARG A 95 5.64 -5.04 19.65
CA ARG A 95 4.88 -5.53 18.49
C ARG A 95 3.39 -5.49 18.77
N ALA A 96 2.94 -5.93 19.94
CA ALA A 96 1.53 -5.88 20.33
C ALA A 96 0.96 -4.45 20.32
N ARG A 97 1.71 -3.47 20.85
CA ARG A 97 1.27 -2.06 20.87
C ARG A 97 1.22 -1.44 19.47
N VAL A 98 2.22 -1.70 18.64
CA VAL A 98 2.24 -1.24 17.24
C VAL A 98 1.07 -1.85 16.47
N TRP A 99 0.79 -3.13 16.69
CA TRP A 99 -0.32 -3.82 16.05
C TRP A 99 -1.67 -3.25 16.49
N LYS A 100 -1.81 -2.90 17.78
CA LYS A 100 -3.00 -2.22 18.29
C LYS A 100 -3.24 -0.88 17.60
N VAL A 101 -2.24 -0.01 17.52
CA VAL A 101 -2.36 1.29 16.84
C VAL A 101 -2.75 1.12 15.37
N HIS A 102 -2.15 0.14 14.69
CA HIS A 102 -2.51 -0.19 13.32
C HIS A 102 -3.99 -0.62 13.22
N ASN A 103 -4.44 -1.54 14.07
CA ASN A 103 -5.82 -2.02 14.06
C ASN A 103 -6.84 -0.92 14.41
N ASP A 104 -6.52 -0.06 15.38
CA ASP A 104 -7.36 1.07 15.77
C ASP A 104 -7.48 2.06 14.59
N ASN A 105 -6.37 2.35 13.90
CA ASN A 105 -6.37 3.19 12.71
C ASN A 105 -7.17 2.57 11.54
N TRP A 106 -7.06 1.27 11.32
CA TRP A 106 -7.88 0.56 10.33
C TRP A 106 -9.36 0.56 10.70
N SER A 107 -9.70 0.40 11.97
CA SER A 107 -11.09 0.43 12.44
C SER A 107 -11.71 1.81 12.23
N ALA A 108 -11.00 2.88 12.57
CA ALA A 108 -11.44 4.25 12.34
C ALA A 108 -11.65 4.55 10.84
N LEU A 109 -10.74 4.10 9.99
CA LEU A 109 -10.88 4.23 8.53
C LEU A 109 -12.13 3.50 8.01
N ILE A 110 -12.42 2.30 8.54
CA ILE A 110 -13.62 1.55 8.17
C ILE A 110 -14.88 2.26 8.67
N GLU A 111 -14.90 2.83 9.89
CA GLU A 111 -16.02 3.64 10.38
C GLU A 111 -16.28 4.87 9.50
N GLU A 112 -15.24 5.56 9.03
CA GLU A 112 -15.36 6.71 8.12
C GLU A 112 -15.95 6.32 6.75
N ILE A 113 -15.57 5.14 6.23
CA ILE A 113 -16.04 4.63 4.94
C ILE A 113 -17.41 3.94 5.05
N THR A 114 -17.84 3.58 6.27
CA THR A 114 -19.14 2.95 6.53
C THR A 114 -20.24 3.95 6.25
N PRO A 115 -21.16 3.66 5.30
CA PRO A 115 -22.24 4.58 4.98
C PRO A 115 -23.08 4.85 6.23
N THR A 116 -23.17 6.12 6.63
CA THR A 116 -24.07 6.62 7.68
C THR A 116 -25.50 6.65 7.15
N HIS A 117 -26.01 5.50 6.73
CA HIS A 117 -27.28 5.42 6.02
C HIS A 117 -28.45 5.31 7.01
N LYS A 118 -28.90 6.47 7.51
CA LYS A 118 -30.30 6.66 7.89
C LYS A 118 -30.94 7.37 6.72
N ASP A 119 -31.73 6.64 5.94
CA ASP A 119 -32.84 7.13 5.10
C ASP A 119 -33.12 6.09 4.01
N TYR A 120 -33.84 5.03 4.35
CA TYR A 120 -34.81 4.42 3.44
C TYR A 120 -35.84 3.69 4.31
N TRP A 121 -36.89 4.43 4.68
CA TRP A 121 -38.22 3.90 4.98
C TRP A 121 -39.16 4.45 3.91
#